data_AF-A0AA51UJH2-F1
#
_entry.id   AF-A0AA51UJH2-F1
#
_cell.length_a   1.000
_cell.length_b   1.000
_cell.length_c   1.000
_cell.angle_alpha   90.00
_cell.angle_beta   90.00
_cell.angle_gamma   90.00
#
_symmetry.space_group_name_H-M   'P 1'
#
loop_
_entity.id
_entity.type
_entity.pdbx_description
1 polymer ?
#
loop_
_entity_poly.entity_id
_entity_poly.type
_entity_poly.pdbx_seq_one_letter_code
_entity_poly.pdbx_strand_id
1 'polypeptide(L)'
;MKERNSDVAVVWVNKGLNEQDPEKKLHYFDLALELDPNNPVALNNKGMLLYKKGKLHEAIECYDKILKQYNMSRHLPALYNKALALKKMERFEAALTFMNRALKQQPDSEKIKLHVENLTRIVEGKEEIKPRVETRIPIEKLAVNQVYTQWEPPAVSTLLAYEMKCSQKDIKYYKGFGEDLVKEKIIQDKLNRRVYCCGTCQFHKKELCQHKDTKAMLISQNAICRNFRPE
;
A
#
# COMPACT_ATOMS: atom_id res chain seq x y z
N MET A 1 13.51 -11.86 31.07
CA MET A 1 13.59 -10.68 30.15
C MET A 1 12.37 -10.57 29.23
N LYS A 2 11.94 -11.64 28.53
CA LYS A 2 10.77 -11.59 27.62
C LYS A 2 9.46 -11.15 28.30
N GLU A 3 9.16 -11.65 29.49
CA GLU A 3 7.94 -11.26 30.25
C GLU A 3 7.95 -9.76 30.60
N ARG A 4 9.07 -9.26 31.16
CA ARG A 4 9.25 -7.83 31.46
C ARG A 4 9.13 -6.93 30.22
N ASN A 5 9.62 -7.37 29.06
CA ASN A 5 9.47 -6.62 27.82
C ASN A 5 8.03 -6.61 27.30
N SER A 6 7.28 -7.71 27.50
CA SER A 6 5.86 -7.80 27.16
C SER A 6 5.00 -6.84 28.00
N ASP A 7 5.28 -6.75 29.30
CA ASP A 7 4.57 -5.83 30.20
C ASP A 7 4.79 -4.36 29.80
N VAL A 8 6.03 -4.01 29.44
CA VAL A 8 6.35 -2.65 28.96
C VAL A 8 5.72 -2.39 27.59
N ALA A 9 5.65 -3.39 26.70
CA ALA A 9 4.95 -3.26 25.42
C ALA A 9 3.47 -2.90 25.62
N VAL A 10 2.79 -3.52 26.60
CA VAL A 10 1.39 -3.21 26.94
C VAL A 10 1.20 -1.75 27.36
N VAL A 11 2.15 -1.16 28.09
CA VAL A 11 2.10 0.27 28.46
C VAL A 11 2.10 1.16 27.22
N TRP A 12 2.97 0.87 26.23
CA TRP A 12 3.01 1.63 24.98
C TRP A 12 1.76 1.42 24.13
N VAL A 13 1.21 0.21 24.10
CA VAL A 13 -0.09 -0.05 23.47
C VAL A 13 -1.17 0.83 24.08
N ASN A 14 -1.28 0.87 25.40
CA ASN A 14 -2.29 1.66 26.10
C ASN A 14 -2.12 3.16 25.85
N LYS A 15 -0.87 3.67 25.84
CA LYS A 15 -0.59 5.05 25.44
C LYS A 15 -1.05 5.33 24.01
N GLY A 16 -0.76 4.44 23.06
CA GLY A 16 -1.24 4.55 21.68
C GLY A 16 -2.77 4.53 21.59
N LEU A 17 -3.45 3.68 22.35
CA LEU A 17 -4.92 3.63 22.34
C LEU A 17 -5.54 4.96 22.79
N ASN A 18 -4.97 5.58 23.83
CA ASN A 18 -5.45 6.85 24.41
C ASN A 18 -4.98 8.11 23.66
N GLU A 19 -4.02 7.98 22.74
CA GLU A 19 -3.52 9.11 21.95
C GLU A 19 -4.47 9.48 20.81
N GLN A 20 -4.68 10.78 20.62
CA GLN A 20 -5.51 11.36 19.56
C GLN A 20 -4.68 11.73 18.33
N ASP A 21 -3.45 12.21 18.53
CA ASP A 21 -2.58 12.60 17.44
C ASP A 21 -2.12 11.36 16.64
N PRO A 22 -2.40 11.28 15.32
CA PRO A 22 -2.14 10.07 14.54
C PRO A 22 -0.65 9.75 14.37
N GLU A 23 0.24 10.72 14.50
CA GLU A 23 1.69 10.51 14.36
C GLU A 23 2.29 10.00 15.66
N LYS A 24 1.97 10.64 16.80
CA LYS A 24 2.33 10.14 18.14
C LYS A 24 1.73 8.77 18.40
N LYS A 25 0.48 8.55 17.97
CA LYS A 25 -0.17 7.25 18.07
C LYS A 25 0.57 6.16 17.32
N LEU A 26 1.01 6.46 16.08
CA LEU A 26 1.83 5.54 15.30
C LEU A 26 3.16 5.25 16.02
N HIS A 27 3.82 6.30 16.54
CA HIS A 27 5.07 6.17 17.28
C HIS A 27 4.95 5.27 18.51
N TYR A 28 3.88 5.40 19.31
CA TYR A 28 3.67 4.50 20.45
C TYR A 28 3.44 3.04 20.05
N PHE A 29 2.74 2.79 18.93
CA PHE A 29 2.62 1.42 18.43
C PHE A 29 3.94 0.89 17.88
N ASP A 30 4.80 1.73 17.31
CA ASP A 30 6.15 1.33 16.89
C ASP A 30 7.00 0.91 18.09
N LEU A 31 7.02 1.71 19.16
CA LEU A 31 7.71 1.36 20.42
C LEU A 31 7.18 0.06 21.03
N ALA A 32 5.86 -0.17 21.00
CA ALA A 32 5.28 -1.43 21.46
C ALA A 32 5.77 -2.63 20.64
N LEU A 33 5.90 -2.46 19.32
CA LEU A 33 6.34 -3.50 18.39
C LEU A 33 7.85 -3.75 18.41
N GLU A 34 8.66 -2.78 18.86
CA GLU A 34 10.08 -3.01 19.14
C GLU A 34 10.27 -3.99 20.31
N LEU A 35 9.40 -3.90 21.32
CA LEU A 35 9.44 -4.73 22.52
C LEU A 35 8.73 -6.08 22.35
N ASP A 36 7.59 -6.07 21.66
CA ASP A 36 6.80 -7.24 21.29
C ASP A 36 6.38 -7.18 19.80
N PRO A 37 7.23 -7.69 18.88
CA PRO A 37 6.99 -7.61 17.43
C PRO A 37 5.72 -8.30 16.94
N ASN A 38 5.14 -9.17 17.77
CA ASN A 38 3.96 -9.96 17.45
C ASN A 38 2.72 -9.47 18.21
N ASN A 39 2.77 -8.32 18.88
CA ASN A 39 1.62 -7.81 19.61
C ASN A 39 0.43 -7.54 18.67
N PRO A 40 -0.69 -8.28 18.78
CA PRO A 40 -1.77 -8.19 17.81
C PRO A 40 -2.53 -6.87 17.89
N VAL A 41 -2.60 -6.26 19.08
CA VAL A 41 -3.27 -4.97 19.30
C VAL A 41 -2.46 -3.85 18.64
N ALA A 42 -1.15 -3.82 18.87
CA ALA A 42 -0.27 -2.83 18.23
C ALA A 42 -0.26 -2.97 16.71
N LEU A 43 -0.10 -4.21 16.20
CA LEU A 43 -0.11 -4.49 14.75
C LEU A 43 -1.43 -4.06 14.09
N ASN A 44 -2.58 -4.38 14.70
CA ASN A 44 -3.88 -4.03 14.12
C ASN A 44 -4.08 -2.52 14.07
N ASN A 45 -3.76 -1.81 15.15
CA ASN A 45 -3.94 -0.36 15.19
C ASN A 45 -2.93 0.38 14.29
N LYS A 46 -1.67 -0.07 14.23
CA LYS A 46 -0.69 0.43 13.27
C LYS A 46 -1.19 0.23 11.82
N GLY A 47 -1.69 -0.96 11.50
CA GLY A 47 -2.29 -1.25 10.20
C GLY A 47 -3.44 -0.31 9.85
N MET A 48 -4.31 0.01 10.82
CA MET A 48 -5.42 0.94 10.60
C MET A 48 -4.93 2.38 10.33
N LEU A 49 -3.89 2.84 11.03
CA LEU A 49 -3.29 4.16 10.77
C LEU A 49 -2.65 4.22 9.38
N LEU A 50 -1.93 3.18 8.99
CA LEU A 50 -1.31 3.08 7.66
C LEU A 50 -2.38 3.05 6.56
N TYR A 51 -3.48 2.33 6.77
CA TYR A 51 -4.63 2.32 5.85
C TYR A 51 -5.23 3.72 5.67
N LYS A 52 -5.39 4.48 6.76
CA LYS A 52 -5.87 5.87 6.73
C LYS A 52 -4.90 6.78 5.97
N LYS A 53 -3.59 6.60 6.14
CA LYS A 53 -2.53 7.31 5.39
C LYS A 53 -2.39 6.86 3.91
N GLY A 54 -3.19 5.89 3.46
CA GLY A 54 -3.12 5.37 2.08
C GLY A 54 -1.97 4.38 1.83
N LYS A 55 -1.20 4.02 2.86
CA LYS A 55 -0.12 3.02 2.80
C LYS A 55 -0.69 1.60 2.89
N LEU A 56 -1.44 1.19 1.86
CA LEU A 56 -2.27 -0.02 1.88
C LEU A 56 -1.44 -1.32 1.98
N HIS A 57 -0.27 -1.37 1.32
CA HIS A 57 0.63 -2.53 1.42
C HIS A 57 1.19 -2.71 2.84
N GLU A 58 1.73 -1.65 3.45
CA GLU A 58 2.25 -1.69 4.83
C GLU A 58 1.15 -2.08 5.83
N ALA A 59 -0.08 -1.62 5.61
CA ALA A 59 -1.23 -2.01 6.41
C ALA A 59 -1.53 -3.51 6.30
N ILE A 60 -1.53 -4.06 5.08
CA ILE A 60 -1.75 -5.51 4.84
C ILE A 60 -0.65 -6.34 5.52
N GLU A 61 0.61 -5.91 5.48
CA GLU A 61 1.70 -6.60 6.17
C GLU A 61 1.46 -6.69 7.69
N CYS A 62 0.94 -5.63 8.31
CA CYS A 62 0.60 -5.65 9.73
C CYS A 62 -0.49 -6.69 10.02
N TYR A 63 -1.55 -6.74 9.22
CA TYR A 63 -2.62 -7.73 9.40
C TYR A 63 -2.13 -9.16 9.11
N ASP A 64 -1.25 -9.35 8.13
CA ASP A 64 -0.67 -10.65 7.82
C ASP A 64 0.23 -11.19 8.92
N LYS A 65 0.99 -10.33 9.58
CA LYS A 65 1.76 -10.73 10.77
C LYS A 65 0.85 -11.30 11.85
N ILE A 66 -0.32 -10.71 12.09
CA ILE A 66 -1.30 -11.25 13.05
C ILE A 66 -1.81 -12.61 12.57
N LEU A 67 -2.28 -12.70 11.33
CA LEU A 67 -2.91 -13.91 10.79
C LEU A 67 -1.96 -15.11 10.63
N LYS A 68 -0.65 -14.87 10.58
CA LYS A 68 0.38 -15.92 10.55
C LYS A 68 0.72 -16.48 11.93
N GLN A 69 0.34 -15.82 13.02
CA GLN A 69 0.55 -16.36 14.36
C GLN A 69 -0.34 -17.59 14.58
N TYR A 70 0.23 -18.63 15.20
CA TYR A 70 -0.37 -19.95 15.34
C TYR A 70 -1.83 -19.92 15.86
N ASN A 71 -2.13 -19.06 16.84
CA ASN A 71 -3.46 -18.94 17.46
C ASN A 71 -4.34 -17.81 16.89
N MET A 72 -3.87 -17.05 15.90
CA MET A 72 -4.53 -15.81 15.44
C MET A 72 -4.91 -15.84 13.94
N SER A 73 -4.86 -17.01 13.30
CA SER A 73 -5.33 -17.21 11.91
C SER A 73 -6.81 -16.86 11.71
N ARG A 74 -7.56 -16.81 12.82
CA ARG A 74 -8.96 -16.42 12.90
C ARG A 74 -9.16 -15.05 13.56
N HIS A 75 -8.14 -14.20 13.69
CA HIS A 75 -8.32 -12.89 14.31
C HIS A 75 -9.24 -11.98 13.47
N LEU A 76 -10.49 -11.81 13.92
CA LEU A 76 -11.56 -11.14 13.18
C LEU A 76 -11.20 -9.71 12.74
N PRO A 77 -10.68 -8.82 13.61
CA PRO A 77 -10.32 -7.46 13.18
C PRO A 77 -9.27 -7.44 12.06
N ALA A 78 -8.29 -8.36 12.11
CA ALA A 78 -7.24 -8.44 11.08
C ALA A 78 -7.81 -8.95 9.75
N LEU A 79 -8.68 -9.97 9.76
CA LEU A 79 -9.36 -10.45 8.55
C LEU A 79 -10.19 -9.34 7.90
N TYR A 80 -11.01 -8.66 8.70
CA TYR A 80 -11.89 -7.59 8.24
C TYR A 80 -11.10 -6.40 7.69
N ASN A 81 -10.11 -5.91 8.43
CA ASN A 81 -9.31 -4.76 8.02
C ASN A 81 -8.42 -5.06 6.81
N LYS A 82 -7.88 -6.28 6.71
CA LYS A 82 -7.16 -6.74 5.51
C LYS A 82 -8.07 -6.75 4.29
N ALA A 83 -9.29 -7.26 4.42
CA ALA A 83 -10.27 -7.26 3.33
C ALA A 83 -10.61 -5.84 2.86
N LEU A 84 -10.76 -4.89 3.79
CA LEU A 84 -10.97 -3.47 3.45
C LEU A 84 -9.77 -2.86 2.72
N ALA A 85 -8.54 -3.16 3.18
CA ALA A 85 -7.32 -2.70 2.52
C ALA A 85 -7.21 -3.24 1.09
N LEU A 86 -7.48 -4.55 0.89
CA LEU A 86 -7.50 -5.19 -0.42
C LEU A 86 -8.58 -4.63 -1.33
N LYS A 87 -9.79 -4.38 -0.81
CA LYS A 87 -10.87 -3.73 -1.56
C LYS A 87 -10.45 -2.34 -2.04
N LYS A 88 -9.79 -1.55 -1.19
CA LYS A 88 -9.30 -0.20 -1.55
C LYS A 88 -8.17 -0.23 -2.58
N MET A 89 -7.47 -1.37 -2.71
CA MET A 89 -6.52 -1.66 -3.78
C MET A 89 -7.14 -2.32 -5.01
N GLU A 90 -8.47 -2.41 -5.09
CA GLU A 90 -9.20 -3.06 -6.19
C GLU A 90 -8.88 -4.55 -6.37
N ARG A 91 -8.39 -5.21 -5.33
CA ARG A 91 -8.14 -6.66 -5.30
C ARG A 91 -9.37 -7.39 -4.76
N PHE A 92 -10.45 -7.38 -5.52
CA PHE A 92 -11.80 -7.75 -5.04
C PHE A 92 -11.94 -9.23 -4.69
N GLU A 93 -11.35 -10.15 -5.46
CA GLU A 93 -11.42 -11.60 -5.21
C GLU A 93 -10.72 -11.96 -3.89
N ALA A 94 -9.54 -11.36 -3.68
CA ALA A 94 -8.79 -11.53 -2.45
C ALA A 94 -9.55 -10.91 -1.26
N ALA A 95 -10.10 -9.69 -1.43
CA ALA A 95 -10.92 -9.05 -0.41
C ALA A 95 -12.14 -9.90 -0.02
N LEU A 96 -12.85 -10.46 -1.01
CA LEU A 96 -14.01 -11.33 -0.81
C LEU A 96 -13.63 -12.59 -0.03
N THR A 97 -12.48 -13.20 -0.36
CA THR A 97 -11.97 -14.38 0.36
C THR A 97 -11.77 -14.10 1.85
N PHE A 98 -11.11 -12.99 2.20
CA PHE A 98 -10.89 -12.61 3.60
C PHE A 98 -12.18 -12.16 4.30
N MET A 99 -13.07 -11.46 3.59
CA MET A 99 -14.37 -11.05 4.14
C MET A 99 -15.28 -12.25 4.42
N ASN A 100 -15.30 -13.26 3.56
CA ASN A 100 -16.01 -14.52 3.80
C ASN A 100 -15.46 -15.29 5.01
N ARG A 101 -14.15 -15.25 5.24
CA ARG A 101 -13.55 -15.81 6.48
C ARG A 101 -14.01 -15.05 7.72
N ALA A 102 -14.15 -13.72 7.65
CA ALA A 102 -14.70 -12.91 8.73
C ALA A 102 -16.19 -13.24 8.96
N LEU A 103 -16.97 -13.38 7.88
CA LEU A 103 -18.39 -13.74 7.95
C LEU A 103 -18.62 -15.11 8.59
N LYS A 104 -17.78 -16.10 8.30
CA LYS A 104 -17.85 -17.42 8.96
C LYS A 104 -17.72 -17.36 10.48
N GLN A 105 -17.07 -16.33 11.03
CA GLN A 105 -16.91 -16.15 12.48
C GLN A 105 -18.03 -15.34 13.11
N GLN A 106 -18.58 -14.38 12.36
CA GLN A 106 -19.73 -13.61 12.78
C GLN A 106 -20.80 -13.62 11.67
N PRO A 107 -21.55 -14.72 11.54
CA PRO A 107 -22.59 -14.84 10.51
C PRO A 107 -23.69 -13.78 10.67
N ASP A 108 -23.92 -13.31 11.90
CA ASP A 108 -24.98 -12.35 12.20
C ASP A 108 -24.58 -10.89 11.95
N SER A 109 -23.32 -10.63 11.59
CA SER A 109 -22.86 -9.27 11.32
C SER A 109 -23.40 -8.73 9.99
N GLU A 110 -24.43 -7.88 10.07
CA GLU A 110 -25.03 -7.20 8.92
C GLU A 110 -23.99 -6.39 8.12
N LYS A 111 -23.05 -5.73 8.82
CA LYS A 111 -21.96 -4.99 8.20
C LYS A 111 -21.07 -5.88 7.32
N ILE A 112 -20.71 -7.07 7.80
CA ILE A 112 -19.86 -8.00 7.05
C ILE A 112 -20.66 -8.58 5.87
N LYS A 113 -21.93 -8.96 6.08
CA LYS A 113 -22.84 -9.41 5.02
C LYS A 113 -22.92 -8.40 3.87
N LEU A 114 -23.14 -7.12 4.18
CA LEU A 114 -23.19 -6.05 3.20
C LEU A 114 -21.87 -5.92 2.42
N HIS A 115 -20.73 -6.03 3.10
CA HIS A 115 -19.44 -6.00 2.41
C HIS A 115 -19.23 -7.21 1.49
N VAL A 116 -19.63 -8.41 1.91
CA VAL A 116 -19.56 -9.63 1.09
C VAL A 116 -20.44 -9.47 -0.15
N GLU A 117 -21.71 -9.07 0.02
CA GLU A 117 -22.65 -8.89 -1.09
C GLU A 117 -22.12 -7.91 -2.14
N ASN A 118 -21.63 -6.74 -1.69
CA ASN A 118 -21.03 -5.74 -2.59
C ASN A 118 -19.79 -6.29 -3.32
N LEU A 119 -18.91 -7.00 -2.60
CA LEU A 119 -17.72 -7.61 -3.22
C LEU A 119 -18.10 -8.71 -4.21
N THR A 120 -19.11 -9.52 -3.92
CA THR A 120 -19.62 -10.56 -4.82
C THR A 120 -20.19 -9.95 -6.10
N ARG A 121 -21.02 -8.89 -5.99
CA ARG A 121 -21.56 -8.16 -7.16
C ARG A 121 -20.45 -7.63 -8.06
N ILE A 122 -19.40 -7.07 -7.47
CA ILE A 122 -18.23 -6.57 -8.22
C ILE A 122 -17.48 -7.72 -8.92
N VAL A 123 -17.18 -8.81 -8.19
CA VAL A 123 -16.45 -9.97 -8.73
C VAL A 123 -17.25 -10.69 -9.83
N GLU A 124 -18.57 -10.76 -9.70
CA GLU A 124 -19.47 -11.33 -10.72
C GLU A 124 -19.71 -10.39 -11.92
N GLY A 125 -19.13 -9.19 -11.91
CA GLY A 125 -19.30 -8.19 -12.98
C GLY A 125 -20.69 -7.56 -13.05
N LYS A 126 -21.51 -7.73 -12.00
CA LYS A 126 -22.87 -7.17 -11.89
C LYS A 126 -22.88 -5.72 -11.43
N GLU A 127 -21.72 -5.19 -11.06
CA GLU A 127 -21.55 -3.82 -10.60
C GLU A 127 -20.32 -3.21 -11.27
N GLU A 128 -20.55 -2.22 -12.13
CA GLU A 128 -19.45 -1.46 -12.72
C GLU A 128 -18.76 -0.65 -11.63
N ILE A 129 -17.48 -0.94 -11.39
CA ILE A 129 -16.64 -0.09 -10.56
C ILE A 129 -16.49 1.23 -11.33
N LYS A 130 -17.15 2.28 -10.85
CA LYS A 130 -16.89 3.63 -11.37
C LYS A 130 -15.39 3.85 -11.26
N PRO A 131 -14.66 4.04 -12.38
CA PRO A 131 -13.23 4.24 -12.31
C PRO A 131 -12.98 5.40 -11.37
N ARG A 132 -12.10 5.18 -10.39
CA ARG A 132 -11.70 6.25 -9.48
C ARG A 132 -11.02 7.30 -10.36
N VAL A 133 -11.75 8.37 -10.67
CA VAL A 133 -11.18 9.54 -11.33
C VAL A 133 -10.32 10.21 -10.27
N GLU A 134 -9.11 9.70 -10.07
CA GLU A 134 -8.01 10.57 -9.71
C GLU A 134 -8.01 11.61 -10.82
N THR A 135 -8.42 12.84 -10.51
CA THR A 135 -8.51 13.91 -11.51
C THR A 135 -7.11 14.16 -12.03
N ARG A 136 -6.76 13.42 -13.09
CA ARG A 136 -5.60 13.63 -13.94
C ARG A 136 -5.60 15.11 -14.26
N ILE A 137 -4.60 15.83 -13.80
CA ILE A 137 -4.34 17.16 -14.35
C ILE A 137 -3.84 16.87 -15.76
N PRO A 138 -4.62 17.20 -16.81
CA PRO A 138 -4.16 17.02 -18.18
C PRO A 138 -2.84 17.78 -18.36
N ILE A 139 -1.94 17.27 -19.20
CA ILE A 139 -0.62 17.89 -19.45
C ILE A 139 -0.78 19.37 -19.84
N GLU A 140 -1.90 19.70 -20.47
CA GLU A 140 -2.29 21.03 -20.91
C GLU A 140 -2.53 22.00 -19.75
N LYS A 141 -2.94 21.50 -18.58
CA LYS A 141 -3.27 22.29 -17.38
C LYS A 141 -2.09 22.45 -16.40
N LEU A 142 -0.89 22.01 -16.78
CA LEU A 142 0.29 22.13 -15.95
C LEU A 142 0.92 23.51 -16.08
N ALA A 143 1.28 24.10 -14.93
CA ALA A 143 1.88 25.41 -14.87
C ALA A 143 3.36 25.32 -15.27
N VAL A 144 3.77 26.19 -16.19
CA VAL A 144 5.18 26.37 -16.56
C VAL A 144 5.92 26.95 -15.34
N ASN A 145 7.12 26.42 -15.05
CA ASN A 145 7.99 26.80 -13.92
C ASN A 145 7.49 26.45 -12.50
N GLN A 146 6.46 25.62 -12.36
CA GLN A 146 6.09 25.06 -11.06
C GLN A 146 6.98 23.86 -10.69
N VAL A 147 7.55 23.86 -9.48
CA VAL A 147 8.33 22.72 -8.97
C VAL A 147 7.39 21.66 -8.41
N TYR A 148 7.32 20.51 -9.08
CA TYR A 148 6.57 19.34 -8.61
C TYR A 148 7.49 18.39 -7.84
N THR A 149 7.19 18.13 -6.57
CA THR A 149 7.98 17.23 -5.69
C THR A 149 7.60 15.75 -5.84
N GLN A 150 6.45 15.47 -6.46
CA GLN A 150 5.95 14.14 -6.77
C GLN A 150 5.00 14.20 -7.98
N TRP A 151 5.25 13.38 -9.00
CA TRP A 151 4.48 13.35 -10.25
C TRP A 151 4.19 11.90 -10.65
N GLU A 152 3.11 11.29 -10.14
CA GLU A 152 2.69 9.89 -10.42
C GLU A 152 3.85 8.93 -10.74
N PRO A 153 4.51 8.29 -9.75
CA PRO A 153 5.59 7.36 -10.03
C PRO A 153 5.15 6.26 -11.01
N PRO A 154 6.05 5.75 -11.88
CA PRO A 154 5.67 4.69 -12.79
C PRO A 154 5.13 3.50 -12.00
N ALA A 155 4.13 2.81 -12.55
CA ALA A 155 3.58 1.62 -11.91
C ALA A 155 4.71 0.64 -11.57
N VAL A 156 4.60 -0.05 -10.43
CA VAL A 156 5.60 -1.04 -9.98
C VAL A 156 5.92 -2.06 -11.08
N SER A 157 4.90 -2.52 -11.80
CA SER A 157 5.05 -3.42 -12.93
C SER A 157 5.88 -2.84 -14.08
N THR A 158 5.84 -1.53 -14.30
CA THR A 158 6.66 -0.85 -15.31
C THR A 158 8.13 -0.82 -14.89
N LEU A 159 8.41 -0.49 -13.63
CA LEU A 159 9.77 -0.48 -13.09
C LEU A 159 10.35 -1.88 -12.99
N LEU A 160 9.52 -2.86 -12.63
CA LEU A 160 9.89 -4.26 -12.65
C LEU A 160 10.25 -4.73 -14.07
N ALA A 161 9.55 -4.26 -15.11
CA ALA A 161 9.86 -4.57 -16.50
C ALA A 161 11.26 -4.08 -16.88
N TYR A 162 11.60 -2.86 -16.46
CA TYR A 162 12.93 -2.30 -16.69
C TYR A 162 14.02 -3.09 -15.95
N GLU A 163 13.82 -3.38 -14.66
CA GLU A 163 14.78 -4.13 -13.86
C GLU A 163 15.02 -5.54 -14.42
N MET A 164 13.96 -6.18 -14.89
CA MET A 164 14.01 -7.53 -15.47
C MET A 164 14.36 -7.55 -16.96
N LYS A 165 14.52 -6.38 -17.60
CA LYS A 165 14.76 -6.21 -19.04
C LYS A 165 13.78 -7.01 -19.91
N CYS A 166 12.50 -7.04 -19.51
CA CYS A 166 11.43 -7.75 -20.21
C CYS A 166 10.29 -6.80 -20.59
N SER A 167 9.35 -7.27 -21.42
CA SER A 167 8.20 -6.44 -21.80
C SER A 167 7.14 -6.42 -20.69
N GLN A 168 6.31 -5.36 -20.66
CA GLN A 168 5.16 -5.30 -19.74
C GLN A 168 4.17 -6.47 -19.93
N LYS A 169 4.09 -7.03 -21.15
CA LYS A 169 3.24 -8.19 -21.44
C LYS A 169 3.76 -9.44 -20.75
N ASP A 170 5.08 -9.60 -20.68
CA ASP A 170 5.72 -10.75 -20.03
C ASP A 170 5.43 -10.72 -18.53
N ILE A 171 5.49 -9.55 -17.89
CA ILE A 171 5.17 -9.40 -16.45
C ILE A 171 3.71 -9.73 -16.14
N LYS A 172 2.77 -9.36 -17.01
CA LYS A 172 1.35 -9.67 -16.79
C LYS A 172 1.10 -11.18 -16.75
N TYR A 173 1.93 -11.97 -17.42
CA TYR A 173 1.86 -13.44 -17.45
C TYR A 173 2.40 -14.09 -16.17
N TYR A 174 3.39 -13.48 -15.51
CA TYR A 174 4.05 -14.05 -14.32
C TYR A 174 3.30 -13.87 -12.98
N LYS A 175 2.25 -13.02 -12.94
CA LYS A 175 1.45 -12.63 -11.74
C LYS A 175 0.84 -13.78 -10.90
N GLY A 176 1.03 -15.04 -11.28
CA GLY A 176 0.53 -16.22 -10.58
C GLY A 176 1.53 -16.94 -9.63
N PHE A 177 2.83 -16.64 -9.66
CA PHE A 177 3.85 -17.50 -9.04
C PHE A 177 4.47 -17.02 -7.70
N GLY A 178 3.95 -15.94 -7.10
CA GLY A 178 4.35 -15.51 -5.75
C GLY A 178 5.73 -14.83 -5.63
N GLU A 179 6.68 -15.08 -6.54
CA GLU A 179 7.95 -14.34 -6.65
C GLU A 179 7.74 -12.84 -6.90
N ASP A 180 6.66 -12.50 -7.59
CA ASP A 180 6.32 -11.12 -7.94
C ASP A 180 6.06 -10.26 -6.71
N LEU A 181 5.55 -10.82 -5.60
CA LEU A 181 5.33 -10.04 -4.38
C LEU A 181 6.63 -9.57 -3.73
N VAL A 182 7.69 -10.39 -3.79
CA VAL A 182 9.02 -10.03 -3.28
C VAL A 182 9.67 -9.00 -4.19
N LYS A 183 9.58 -9.20 -5.51
CA LYS A 183 10.12 -8.28 -6.51
C LYS A 183 9.38 -6.93 -6.49
N GLU A 184 8.06 -6.93 -6.39
CA GLU A 184 7.24 -5.72 -6.19
C GLU A 184 7.64 -4.97 -4.92
N LYS A 185 7.93 -5.69 -3.83
CA LYS A 185 8.39 -5.08 -2.57
C LYS A 185 9.78 -4.43 -2.71
N ILE A 186 10.70 -5.05 -3.46
CA ILE A 186 12.02 -4.46 -3.76
C ILE A 186 11.85 -3.16 -4.57
N ILE A 187 11.01 -3.17 -5.61
CA ILE A 187 10.75 -1.98 -6.42
C ILE A 187 10.09 -0.87 -5.58
N GLN A 188 9.17 -1.23 -4.67
CA GLN A 188 8.57 -0.27 -3.73
C GLN A 188 9.59 0.31 -2.74
N ASP A 189 10.50 -0.49 -2.21
CA ASP A 189 11.60 0.01 -1.36
C ASP A 189 12.52 0.96 -2.15
N LYS A 190 12.84 0.65 -3.40
CA LYS A 190 13.60 1.55 -4.30
C LYS A 190 12.85 2.85 -4.59
N LEU A 191 11.53 2.81 -4.80
CA LEU A 191 10.69 4.00 -4.93
C LEU A 191 10.72 4.87 -3.66
N ASN A 192 10.59 4.24 -2.49
CA ASN A 192 10.64 4.94 -1.20
C ASN A 192 12.00 5.59 -0.95
N ARG A 193 13.09 4.93 -1.36
CA ARG A 193 14.47 5.44 -1.30
C ARG A 193 14.83 6.44 -2.41
N ARG A 194 13.85 6.84 -3.25
CA ARG A 194 14.05 7.77 -4.38
C ARG A 194 15.13 7.32 -5.38
N VAL A 195 15.30 6.01 -5.55
CA VAL A 195 16.23 5.44 -6.56
C VAL A 195 15.75 5.72 -7.98
N TYR A 196 14.44 5.59 -8.21
CA TYR A 196 13.79 5.93 -9.47
C TYR A 196 13.35 7.39 -9.42
N CYS A 197 14.23 8.33 -9.76
CA CYS A 197 13.95 9.76 -9.71
C CYS A 197 14.36 10.43 -11.03
N CYS A 198 13.85 11.64 -11.31
CA CYS A 198 14.17 12.33 -12.54
C CYS A 198 15.66 12.58 -12.70
N GLY A 199 16.42 12.78 -11.62
CA GLY A 199 17.88 12.93 -11.68
C GLY A 199 18.60 11.71 -12.29
N THR A 200 18.04 10.51 -12.19
CA THR A 200 18.60 9.25 -12.76
C THR A 200 17.89 8.82 -14.05
N CYS A 201 17.09 9.70 -14.64
CA CYS A 201 16.31 9.43 -15.83
C CYS A 201 17.05 9.88 -17.09
N GLN A 202 17.04 9.05 -18.15
CA GLN A 202 17.64 9.37 -19.44
C GLN A 202 17.10 10.67 -20.11
N PHE A 203 15.94 11.16 -19.67
CA PHE A 203 15.30 12.37 -20.20
C PHE A 203 15.62 13.65 -19.43
N HIS A 204 16.29 13.54 -18.28
CA HIS A 204 16.59 14.70 -17.44
C HIS A 204 17.93 15.30 -17.84
N LYS A 205 17.94 16.56 -18.30
CA LYS A 205 19.18 17.30 -18.61
C LYS A 205 19.07 18.72 -18.11
N LYS A 206 20.09 19.18 -17.37
CA LYS A 206 20.19 20.56 -16.84
C LYS A 206 18.88 21.02 -16.16
N GLU A 207 18.34 20.18 -15.25
CA GLU A 207 17.13 20.45 -14.45
C GLU A 207 15.81 20.50 -15.24
N LEU A 208 15.84 20.10 -16.52
CA LEU A 208 14.68 20.06 -17.42
C LEU A 208 14.40 18.64 -17.88
N CYS A 209 13.11 18.32 -18.01
CA CYS A 209 12.66 17.08 -18.63
C CYS A 209 12.52 17.26 -20.15
N GLN A 210 13.28 16.46 -20.92
CA GLN A 210 13.26 16.43 -22.39
C GLN A 210 12.24 15.44 -22.96
N HIS A 211 11.41 14.82 -22.12
CA HIS A 211 10.38 13.91 -22.61
C HIS A 211 9.36 14.68 -23.46
N LYS A 212 9.02 14.17 -24.64
CA LYS A 212 8.09 14.81 -25.59
C LYS A 212 6.73 15.18 -24.98
N ASP A 213 6.27 14.39 -24.01
CA ASP A 213 4.99 14.58 -23.33
C ASP A 213 5.08 15.48 -22.08
N THR A 214 6.26 16.05 -21.79
CA THR A 214 6.45 17.04 -20.73
C THR A 214 6.82 18.35 -21.39
N LYS A 215 6.02 19.41 -21.21
CA LYS A 215 6.24 20.76 -21.77
C LYS A 215 7.49 21.46 -21.17
N ALA A 216 8.67 20.85 -21.26
CA ALA A 216 9.93 21.36 -20.70
C ALA A 216 9.79 21.90 -19.26
N MET A 217 9.07 21.14 -18.42
CA MET A 217 8.86 21.53 -17.02
C MET A 217 10.17 21.45 -16.24
N LEU A 218 10.36 22.39 -15.31
CA LEU A 218 11.41 22.29 -14.28
C LEU A 218 11.02 21.16 -13.34
N ILE A 219 11.86 20.14 -13.22
CA ILE A 219 11.59 18.98 -12.38
C ILE A 219 12.71 18.85 -11.36
N SER A 220 12.36 18.74 -10.08
CA SER A 220 13.33 18.47 -9.02
C SER A 220 14.05 17.15 -9.31
N GLN A 221 15.36 17.10 -9.07
CA GLN A 221 16.17 15.89 -9.23
C GLN A 221 15.58 14.69 -8.45
N ASN A 222 14.94 14.95 -7.29
CA ASN A 222 14.33 13.93 -6.43
C ASN A 222 12.86 13.62 -6.77
N ALA A 223 12.27 14.30 -7.76
CA ALA A 223 10.93 14.00 -8.21
C ALA A 223 10.90 12.62 -8.86
N ILE A 224 9.81 11.90 -8.68
CA ILE A 224 9.54 10.68 -9.46
C ILE A 224 8.47 11.07 -10.47
N CYS A 225 8.71 10.79 -11.76
CA CYS A 225 7.78 11.08 -12.83
C CYS A 225 7.25 9.81 -13.51
N ARG A 226 6.00 9.86 -13.98
CA ARG A 226 5.35 8.79 -14.75
C ARG A 226 6.13 8.30 -15.97
N ASN A 227 6.84 9.20 -16.64
CA ASN A 227 7.63 8.90 -17.83
C ASN A 227 9.10 8.56 -17.50
N PHE A 228 9.40 8.28 -16.22
CA PHE A 228 10.73 7.90 -15.80
C PHE A 228 11.20 6.69 -16.60
N ARG A 229 12.37 6.83 -17.18
CA ARG A 229 13.12 5.76 -17.82
C ARG A 229 14.52 5.76 -17.24
N PRO A 230 14.93 4.67 -16.57
CA PRO A 230 16.30 4.56 -16.08
C PRO A 230 17.26 4.59 -17.27
N GLU A 231 18.43 5.21 -17.07
CA GLU A 231 19.57 5.10 -18.00
C GLU A 231 20.06 3.66 -18.16
#